data_AF-A0A6S7I9Q2-F1
#
_entry.id   AF-A0A6S7I9Q2-F1
#
_cell.length_a   1.000
_cell.length_b   1.000
_cell.length_c   1.000
_cell.angle_alpha   90.00
_cell.angle_beta   90.00
_cell.angle_gamma   90.00
#
_symmetry.space_group_name_H-M   'P 1'
#
loop_
_entity.id
_entity.type
_entity.pdbx_description
1 polymer ?
#
loop_
_entity_poly.entity_id
_entity_poly.type
_entity_poly.pdbx_seq_one_letter_code
_entity_poly.pdbx_strand_id
1 'polypeptide(L)'
;MKRRSQLPKMFATNDSTFPVAIFKAYLSHRPADLKNSGPFYLAVNHKPKTDVWYKMQKIGAKRIGENMKRIVRGTPVELAGKRLTNHSPRKTVVKAERVN
;
A
#
# COMPACT_ATOMS: atom_id res chain seq x y z
N MET A 1 -20.41 3.03 -12.42
CA MET A 1 -19.64 3.29 -11.18
C MET A 1 -19.72 4.79 -10.86
N LYS A 2 -20.35 5.20 -9.74
CA LYS A 2 -20.52 6.62 -9.39
C LYS A 2 -19.15 7.27 -9.13
N ARG A 3 -18.82 8.34 -9.88
CA ARG A 3 -17.57 9.09 -9.67
C ARG A 3 -17.63 9.79 -8.31
N ARG A 4 -16.51 9.81 -7.59
CA ARG A 4 -16.39 10.60 -6.36
C ARG A 4 -16.44 12.09 -6.74
N SER A 5 -17.18 12.89 -5.97
CA SER A 5 -17.28 14.34 -6.16
C SER A 5 -15.98 15.08 -5.83
N GLN A 6 -15.13 14.47 -5.00
CA GLN A 6 -13.81 14.98 -4.64
C GLN A 6 -12.76 13.90 -4.88
N LEU A 7 -11.65 14.27 -5.51
CA LEU A 7 -10.50 13.39 -5.62
C LEU A 7 -9.78 13.37 -4.27
N PRO A 8 -9.59 12.20 -3.64
CA PRO A 8 -8.81 12.13 -2.42
C PRO A 8 -7.39 12.63 -2.71
N LYS A 9 -6.98 13.70 -2.01
CA LYS A 9 -5.62 14.23 -2.05
C LYS A 9 -4.90 13.79 -0.78
N MET A 10 -3.69 13.27 -0.94
CA MET A 10 -2.87 12.82 0.18
C MET A 10 -1.93 13.96 0.57
N PHE A 11 -1.99 14.39 1.82
CA PHE A 11 -1.12 15.43 2.36
C PHE A 11 0.07 14.75 3.05
N ALA A 12 1.25 15.36 2.94
CA ALA A 12 2.41 14.90 3.70
C ALA A 12 2.23 15.31 5.17
N THR A 13 2.32 14.34 6.06
CA THR A 13 2.52 14.59 7.50
C THR A 13 4.02 14.65 7.74
N ASN A 14 4.56 15.54 8.57
CA ASN A 14 6.03 15.64 8.80
C ASN A 14 6.61 14.49 9.66
N ASP A 15 5.97 13.32 9.69
CA ASP A 15 6.42 12.15 10.45
C ASP A 15 7.21 11.14 9.59
N SER A 16 7.99 10.23 10.16
CA SER A 16 8.78 9.27 9.37
C SER A 16 7.93 8.22 8.63
N THR A 17 6.62 8.21 8.83
CA THR A 17 5.68 7.19 8.37
C THR A 17 4.67 7.71 7.36
N PHE A 18 4.84 8.94 6.85
CA PHE A 18 3.82 9.51 5.99
C PHE A 18 3.72 8.74 4.66
N PRO A 19 2.50 8.43 4.18
CA PRO A 19 2.31 7.58 3.01
C PRO A 19 3.01 8.06 1.72
N VAL A 20 3.19 9.38 1.56
CA VAL A 20 3.88 9.94 0.39
C VAL A 20 5.36 9.57 0.36
N ALA A 21 6.08 9.54 1.49
CA ALA A 21 7.48 9.12 1.54
C ALA A 21 7.62 7.64 1.22
N ILE A 22 6.77 6.80 1.84
CA ILE A 22 6.74 5.36 1.59
C ILE A 22 6.44 5.09 0.11
N PHE A 23 5.51 5.82 -0.49
CA PHE A 23 5.22 5.67 -1.90
C PHE A 23 6.39 6.11 -2.80
N LYS A 24 7.06 7.22 -2.49
CA LYS A 24 8.25 7.66 -3.24
C LYS A 24 9.39 6.63 -3.15
N ALA A 25 9.63 6.07 -1.98
CA ALA A 25 10.62 4.99 -1.78
C ALA A 25 10.21 3.71 -2.54
N TYR A 26 8.91 3.38 -2.55
CA TYR A 26 8.42 2.27 -3.37
C TYR A 26 8.75 2.50 -4.86
N LEU A 27 8.50 3.71 -5.38
CA LEU A 27 8.78 4.06 -6.77
C LEU A 27 10.27 4.07 -7.13
N SER A 28 11.17 4.44 -6.21
CA SER A 28 12.62 4.42 -6.49
C SER A 28 13.14 3.01 -6.73
N HIS A 29 12.57 2.01 -6.06
CA HIS A 29 12.97 0.61 -6.20
C HIS A 29 12.24 -0.16 -7.31
N ARG A 30 11.28 0.47 -8.03
CA ARG A 30 10.60 -0.17 -9.16
C ARG A 30 11.51 -0.24 -10.39
N PRO A 31 11.34 -1.26 -11.27
CA PRO A 31 11.92 -1.26 -12.60
C PRO A 31 11.54 0.02 -13.36
N ALA A 32 12.49 0.59 -14.12
CA ALA A 32 12.31 1.84 -14.83
C ALA A 32 11.05 1.85 -15.71
N ASP A 33 10.84 0.78 -16.48
CA ASP A 33 9.69 0.62 -17.40
C ASP A 33 8.33 0.67 -16.69
N LEU A 34 8.30 0.22 -15.43
CA LEU A 34 7.08 0.17 -14.64
C LEU A 34 7.02 1.27 -13.59
N LYS A 35 7.97 2.21 -13.55
CA LYS A 35 8.06 3.20 -12.47
C LYS A 35 6.74 3.97 -12.31
N ASN A 36 6.19 4.48 -13.40
CA ASN A 36 4.95 5.28 -13.42
C ASN A 36 3.75 4.54 -14.02
N SER A 37 3.86 3.24 -14.31
CA SER A 37 2.86 2.47 -15.05
C SER A 37 2.66 1.06 -14.48
N GLY A 38 1.75 0.29 -15.09
CA GLY A 38 1.56 -1.13 -14.80
C GLY A 38 0.91 -1.46 -13.45
N PRO A 39 0.94 -2.75 -13.04
CA PRO A 39 0.34 -3.20 -11.80
C PRO A 39 1.00 -2.56 -10.58
N PHE A 40 0.19 -2.09 -9.63
CA PHE A 40 0.70 -1.47 -8.40
C PHE A 40 1.54 -2.45 -7.58
N TYR A 41 1.09 -3.69 -7.39
CA TYR A 41 1.83 -4.69 -6.61
C TYR A 41 2.70 -5.55 -7.50
N LEU A 42 4.01 -5.34 -7.42
CA LEU A 42 5.01 -6.14 -8.12
C LEU A 42 5.58 -7.25 -7.23
N ALA A 43 6.03 -8.33 -7.85
CA ALA A 43 6.69 -9.44 -7.16
C ALA A 43 8.07 -8.99 -6.65
N VAL A 44 8.40 -9.38 -5.42
CA VAL A 44 9.67 -9.03 -4.78
C VAL A 44 10.83 -9.79 -5.44
N ASN A 45 11.92 -9.09 -5.67
CA ASN A 45 13.21 -9.68 -5.97
C ASN A 45 13.94 -9.98 -4.67
N HIS A 46 13.98 -11.25 -4.25
CA HIS A 46 14.59 -11.65 -2.97
C HIS A 46 16.12 -11.54 -2.93
N LYS A 47 16.77 -11.40 -4.09
CA LYS A 47 18.23 -11.26 -4.21
C LYS A 47 18.54 -10.12 -5.19
N PRO A 48 18.22 -8.86 -4.84
CA PRO A 48 18.49 -7.74 -5.71
C PRO A 48 20.00 -7.55 -5.85
N LYS A 49 20.47 -7.40 -7.09
CA LYS A 49 21.87 -7.06 -7.40
C LYS A 49 22.07 -5.55 -7.55
N THR A 50 20.98 -4.80 -7.64
CA THR A 50 20.91 -3.36 -7.85
C THR A 50 19.84 -2.77 -6.93
N ASP A 51 19.64 -1.46 -6.99
CA ASP A 51 18.60 -0.78 -6.21
C ASP A 51 17.15 -1.11 -6.67
N VAL A 52 16.99 -2.01 -7.64
CA VAL A 52 15.69 -2.50 -8.13
C VAL A 52 15.26 -3.72 -7.33
N TRP A 53 14.31 -3.52 -6.43
CA TRP A 53 13.85 -4.55 -5.49
C TRP A 53 12.65 -5.34 -6.00
N TYR A 54 12.04 -4.94 -7.11
CA TYR A 54 10.85 -5.58 -7.67
C TYR A 54 11.09 -6.13 -9.07
N LYS A 55 10.43 -7.25 -9.38
CA LYS A 55 10.40 -7.84 -10.72
C LYS A 55 9.31 -7.17 -11.55
N MET A 56 9.44 -7.25 -12.88
CA MET A 56 8.39 -6.83 -13.84
C MET A 56 7.22 -7.84 -13.91
N GLN A 57 6.80 -8.36 -12.76
CA GLN A 57 5.75 -9.36 -12.65
C GLN A 57 4.76 -8.93 -11.56
N LYS A 58 3.46 -9.07 -11.82
CA LYS A 58 2.43 -8.81 -10.82
C LYS A 58 2.50 -9.80 -9.66
N ILE A 59 2.19 -9.35 -8.45
CA ILE A 59 2.01 -10.25 -7.32
C ILE A 59 0.75 -11.12 -7.53
N GLY A 60 0.78 -12.37 -7.09
CA GLY A 60 -0.41 -13.23 -7.10
C GLY A 60 -1.46 -12.74 -6.10
N ALA A 61 -2.75 -12.84 -6.44
CA ALA A 61 -3.84 -12.30 -5.63
C ALA A 61 -3.84 -12.80 -4.16
N LYS A 62 -3.45 -14.06 -3.93
CA LYS A 62 -3.39 -14.67 -2.59
C LYS A 62 -2.22 -14.18 -1.72
N ARG A 63 -1.14 -13.68 -2.33
CA ARG A 63 0.09 -13.26 -1.63
C ARG A 63 -0.10 -12.02 -0.75
N ILE A 64 -1.02 -11.12 -1.11
CA ILE A 64 -1.31 -9.94 -0.27
C ILE A 64 -1.85 -10.39 1.09
N GLY A 65 -2.78 -11.35 1.10
CA GLY A 65 -3.33 -11.90 2.35
C GLY A 65 -2.27 -12.62 3.19
N GLU A 66 -1.39 -13.39 2.55
CA GLU A 66 -0.25 -14.05 3.23
C GLU A 66 0.74 -13.05 3.82
N ASN A 67 1.06 -11.98 3.08
CA ASN A 67 1.94 -10.92 3.56
C ASN A 67 1.34 -10.21 4.78
N MET A 68 0.04 -9.89 4.75
CA MET A 68 -0.64 -9.28 5.90
C MET A 68 -0.61 -10.18 7.15
N LYS A 69 -0.82 -11.49 6.97
CA LYS A 69 -0.67 -12.47 8.06
C LYS A 69 0.75 -12.49 8.61
N ARG A 70 1.77 -12.35 7.76
CA ARG A 70 3.18 -12.29 8.21
C ARG A 70 3.51 -10.98 8.93
N ILE A 71 3.00 -9.84 8.45
CA ILE A 71 3.23 -8.51 9.04
C ILE A 71 2.62 -8.44 10.44
N VAL A 72 1.43 -8.99 10.63
CA VAL A 72 0.74 -8.94 11.93
C VAL A 72 1.30 -9.93 12.95
N ARG A 73 2.08 -10.91 12.50
CA ARG A 73 2.62 -11.97 13.36
C ARG A 73 3.50 -11.39 14.47
N GLY A 74 3.21 -11.74 15.73
CA GLY A 74 3.95 -11.26 16.90
C GLY A 74 3.64 -9.81 17.29
N THR A 75 2.71 -9.14 16.61
CA THR A 75 2.28 -7.78 16.98
C THR A 75 1.13 -7.84 17.99
N PRO A 76 0.90 -6.77 18.78
CA PRO A 76 -0.27 -6.68 19.67
C PRO A 76 -1.61 -6.89 18.97
N VAL A 77 -1.68 -6.60 17.65
CA VAL A 77 -2.87 -6.79 16.83
C VAL A 77 -3.23 -8.27 16.69
N GLU A 78 -2.25 -9.16 16.56
CA GLU A 78 -2.48 -10.61 16.54
C GLU A 78 -2.80 -11.12 17.96
N LEU A 79 -2.04 -10.65 18.95
CA LEU A 79 -2.19 -11.06 20.35
C LEU A 79 -3.53 -10.65 20.97
N ALA A 80 -4.19 -9.63 20.42
CA ALA A 80 -5.52 -9.20 20.86
C ALA A 80 -6.62 -10.26 20.66
N GLY A 81 -6.34 -11.36 19.93
CA GLY A 81 -7.30 -12.46 19.72
C GLY A 81 -8.55 -12.09 18.92
N LYS A 82 -8.60 -10.87 18.37
CA LYS A 82 -9.74 -10.36 17.61
C LYS A 82 -9.70 -10.87 16.18
N ARG A 83 -10.87 -11.23 15.64
CA ARG A 83 -11.01 -11.58 14.22
C ARG A 83 -10.77 -10.34 13.35
N LEU A 84 -9.59 -10.26 12.74
CA LEU A 84 -9.25 -9.19 11.80
C LEU A 84 -10.04 -9.38 10.50
N THR A 85 -10.85 -8.39 10.14
CA THR A 85 -11.60 -8.37 8.88
C THR A 85 -11.08 -7.23 8.02
N ASN A 86 -10.83 -7.48 6.73
CA ASN A 86 -10.41 -6.43 5.83
C ASN A 86 -11.58 -5.47 5.51
N HIS A 87 -11.47 -4.22 5.97
CA HIS A 87 -12.43 -3.16 5.68
C HIS A 87 -12.04 -2.30 4.47
N SER A 88 -10.86 -2.50 3.85
CA SER A 88 -10.42 -1.72 2.69
C SER A 88 -11.35 -1.75 1.44
N PRO A 89 -12.16 -2.79 1.19
CA PRO A 89 -13.14 -2.76 0.10
C PRO A 89 -14.33 -1.84 0.40
N ARG A 90 -14.59 -1.52 1.67
CA ARG A 90 -15.73 -0.70 2.07
C ARG A 90 -15.36 0.77 1.84
N LYS A 91 -16.05 1.41 0.89
CA LYS A 91 -16.00 2.87 0.75
C LYS A 91 -16.74 3.47 1.95
N THR A 92 -16.03 3.89 2.98
CA THR A 92 -16.60 4.81 3.96
C THR A 92 -16.77 6.18 3.29
N VAL A 93 -17.90 6.83 3.57
CA VAL A 93 -18.12 8.22 3.16
C VAL A 93 -17.12 9.07 3.94
N VAL A 94 -16.20 9.72 3.24
CA VAL A 94 -15.33 10.73 3.85
C VAL A 94 -16.20 11.98 4.01
N LYS A 95 -16.49 12.38 5.25
CA LYS A 95 -17.19 13.63 5.53
C LYS A 95 -16.24 14.77 5.15
N ALA A 96 -16.63 15.60 4.20
CA ALA A 96 -15.87 16.80 3.89
C ALA A 96 -16.01 17.77 5.07
N GLU A 97 -14.90 18.10 5.72
CA GLU A 97 -14.84 19.18 6.68
C GLU A 97 -14.77 20.49 5.87
N ARG A 98 -15.76 21.36 6.05
CA ARG A 98 -15.73 22.71 5.47
C ARG A 98 -14.79 23.53 6.34
N VAL A 99 -13.65 23.92 5.77
CA VAL A 99 -12.83 24.98 6.35
C VAL A 99 -13.64 26.28 6.18
N ASN A 100 -14.08 26.84 7.31
CA ASN A 100 -14.64 28.20 7.38
C ASN A 100 -13.52 29.22 7.34
#